data_AF-A0A7W7AM68-F1
#
_entry.id   AF-A0A7W7AM68-F1
#
_cell.length_a   1.000
_cell.length_b   1.000
_cell.length_c   1.000
_cell.angle_alpha   90.00
_cell.angle_beta   90.00
_cell.angle_gamma   90.00
#
_symmetry.space_group_name_H-M   'P 1'
#
loop_
_entity.id
_entity.type
_entity.pdbx_description
1 polymer ?
#
loop_
_entity_poly.entity_id
_entity_poly.type
_entity_poly.pdbx_seq_one_letter_code
_entity_poly.pdbx_strand_id
1 'polypeptide(L)'
;MKIAGKDVKITSPKDLNDQLVAATGCGAHEIETVLAAGPDRAARALRPFLEPDFLPGPELARAIAADPALIDGIRALYAKAGAPQPAAGGEAK
;
A
#
# COMPACT_ATOMS: atom_id res chain seq x y z
N MET A 1 8.33 -9.02 -2.24
CA MET A 1 8.65 -8.04 -1.18
C MET A 1 8.86 -8.85 0.10
N LYS A 2 9.78 -8.43 0.99
CA LYS A 2 9.98 -9.07 2.29
C LYS A 2 9.65 -8.09 3.41
N ILE A 3 8.84 -8.48 4.38
CA ILE A 3 8.46 -7.67 5.54
C ILE A 3 8.82 -8.47 6.78
N ALA A 4 9.62 -7.89 7.69
CA ALA A 4 10.13 -8.59 8.88
C ALA A 4 10.77 -9.96 8.56
N GLY A 5 11.51 -10.04 7.44
CA GLY A 5 12.17 -11.27 6.98
C GLY A 5 11.24 -12.33 6.36
N LYS A 6 9.92 -12.11 6.31
CA LYS A 6 8.95 -13.00 5.66
C LYS A 6 8.67 -12.58 4.22
N ASP A 7 8.65 -13.55 3.31
CA ASP A 7 8.15 -13.35 1.94
C ASP A 7 6.65 -13.06 1.99
N VAL A 8 6.28 -11.87 1.51
CA VAL A 8 4.88 -11.45 1.51
C VAL A 8 4.27 -11.58 0.13
N LYS A 9 3.10 -12.21 0.07
CA LYS A 9 2.28 -12.24 -1.13
C LYS A 9 1.48 -10.94 -1.18
N ILE A 10 1.79 -10.12 -2.17
CA ILE A 10 1.07 -8.87 -2.41
C ILE A 10 -0.04 -9.14 -3.42
N THR A 11 -1.26 -8.77 -3.05
CA THR A 11 -2.45 -8.87 -3.91
C THR A 11 -3.04 -7.47 -4.07
N SER A 12 -3.43 -7.07 -5.28
CA SER A 12 -4.09 -5.76 -5.47
C SER A 12 -5.60 -5.91 -5.34
N PRO A 13 -6.24 -5.32 -4.32
CA PRO A 13 -7.69 -5.34 -4.22
C PRO A 13 -8.32 -4.40 -5.25
N LYS A 14 -9.50 -4.76 -5.76
CA LYS A 14 -10.25 -3.92 -6.71
C LYS A 14 -10.70 -2.60 -6.06
N ASP A 15 -11.06 -2.64 -4.78
CA ASP A 15 -11.55 -1.49 -4.02
C ASP A 15 -10.44 -0.85 -3.15
N LEU A 16 -9.21 -0.85 -3.64
CA LEU A 16 -8.04 -0.36 -2.89
C LEU A 16 -8.24 1.06 -2.36
N ASN A 17 -8.74 1.95 -3.21
CA ASN A 17 -8.93 3.35 -2.84
C ASN A 17 -9.99 3.50 -1.74
N ASP A 18 -11.10 2.77 -1.85
CA ASP A 18 -12.16 2.76 -0.85
C ASP A 18 -11.67 2.22 0.51
N GLN A 19 -10.91 1.12 0.48
CA GLN A 19 -10.30 0.56 1.69
C GLN A 19 -9.27 1.50 2.33
N LEU A 20 -8.48 2.20 1.52
CA LEU A 20 -7.52 3.17 2.03
C LEU A 20 -8.21 4.38 2.67
N VAL A 21 -9.26 4.90 2.02
CA VAL A 21 -10.07 6.01 2.55
C VAL A 21 -10.74 5.56 3.85
N ALA A 22 -11.30 4.36 3.92
CA ALA A 22 -11.90 3.83 5.14
C ALA A 22 -10.87 3.68 6.29
N ALA A 23 -9.63 3.31 5.98
CA ALA A 23 -8.59 3.06 6.99
C ALA A 23 -7.82 4.31 7.44
N THR A 24 -7.65 5.30 6.54
CA THR A 24 -6.76 6.46 6.75
C THR A 24 -7.43 7.81 6.55
N GLY A 25 -8.61 7.84 5.92
CA GLY A 25 -9.28 9.06 5.47
C GLY A 25 -8.68 9.68 4.20
N CYS A 26 -7.63 9.07 3.63
CA CYS A 26 -6.90 9.57 2.48
C CYS A 26 -7.06 8.63 1.28
N GLY A 27 -7.08 9.18 0.07
CA GLY A 27 -7.10 8.41 -1.17
C GLY A 27 -5.72 7.89 -1.56
N ALA A 28 -5.67 7.00 -2.55
CA ALA A 28 -4.42 6.49 -3.11
C ALA A 28 -3.52 7.59 -3.69
N HIS A 29 -4.12 8.71 -4.14
CA HIS A 29 -3.41 9.89 -4.61
C HIS A 29 -2.70 10.66 -3.47
N GLU A 30 -3.14 10.49 -2.22
CA GLU A 30 -2.52 11.08 -1.03
C GLU A 30 -1.59 10.10 -0.30
N ILE A 31 -1.19 9.01 -0.96
CA ILE A 31 -0.34 8.00 -0.33
C ILE A 31 0.95 8.59 0.24
N GLU A 32 1.53 9.61 -0.40
CA GLU A 32 2.69 10.34 0.09
C GLU A 32 2.44 10.95 1.48
N THR A 33 1.27 11.59 1.68
CA THR A 33 0.85 12.16 2.96
C THR A 33 0.65 11.06 4.02
N VAL A 34 0.06 9.93 3.61
CA VAL A 34 -0.15 8.77 4.49
C VAL A 34 1.18 8.18 4.95
N LEU A 35 2.15 8.04 4.03
CA LEU A 35 3.49 7.53 4.33
C LEU A 35 4.30 8.53 5.18
N ALA A 36 4.16 9.84 4.92
CA ALA A 36 4.80 10.89 5.70
C ALA A 36 4.25 11.00 7.14
N ALA A 37 2.99 10.61 7.37
CA ALA A 37 2.39 10.56 8.70
C ALA A 37 3.02 9.49 9.62
N GLY A 38 3.79 8.56 9.05
CA GLY A 38 4.60 7.60 9.80
C GLY A 38 4.20 6.13 9.61
N PRO A 39 4.90 5.21 10.29
CA PRO A 39 4.82 3.77 10.05
C PRO A 39 3.44 3.16 10.36
N ASP A 40 2.67 3.75 11.29
CA ASP A 40 1.33 3.29 11.64
C ASP A 40 0.35 3.47 10.47
N ARG A 41 0.41 4.64 9.83
CA ARG A 41 -0.38 4.96 8.64
C ARG A 41 0.08 4.16 7.43
N ALA A 42 1.39 3.99 7.26
CA ALA A 42 1.95 3.13 6.21
C ALA A 42 1.49 1.66 6.37
N ALA A 43 1.40 1.15 7.60
CA ALA A 43 0.87 -0.19 7.86
C ALA A 43 -0.61 -0.33 7.45
N ARG A 44 -1.42 0.70 7.72
CA ARG A 44 -2.83 0.72 7.27
C ARG A 44 -2.96 0.78 5.77
N ALA A 45 -2.08 1.54 5.09
CA ALA A 45 -2.05 1.59 3.64
C ALA A 45 -1.60 0.26 3.02
N LEU A 46 -0.69 -0.44 3.67
CA LEU A 46 -0.23 -1.75 3.19
C LEU A 46 -1.24 -2.87 3.46
N ARG A 47 -2.06 -2.76 4.51
CA ARG A 47 -3.09 -3.76 4.91
C ARG A 47 -3.90 -4.34 3.74
N PRO A 48 -4.52 -3.55 2.85
CA PRO A 48 -5.30 -4.06 1.72
C PRO A 48 -4.51 -4.95 0.76
N PHE A 49 -3.18 -4.82 0.71
CA PHE A 49 -2.32 -5.62 -0.16
C PHE A 49 -1.88 -6.94 0.45
N LEU A 50 -2.03 -7.08 1.76
CA LEU A 50 -1.57 -8.22 2.54
C LEU A 50 -2.68 -9.24 2.69
N GLU A 51 -2.29 -10.50 2.90
CA GLU A 51 -3.24 -11.50 3.36
C GLU A 51 -3.76 -11.12 4.76
N PRO A 52 -5.06 -11.36 5.07
CA PRO A 52 -5.69 -10.91 6.31
C PRO A 52 -4.97 -11.38 7.58
N ASP A 53 -4.23 -12.50 7.49
CA ASP A 53 -3.50 -13.13 8.59
C ASP A 53 -1.97 -12.89 8.57
N PHE A 54 -1.45 -12.04 7.66
CA PHE A 54 0.00 -11.93 7.47
C PHE A 54 0.74 -11.44 8.72
N LEU A 55 0.33 -10.29 9.27
CA LEU A 55 0.83 -9.70 10.50
C LEU A 55 -0.29 -8.89 11.15
N PRO A 56 -0.35 -8.72 12.48
CA PRO A 56 -1.25 -7.76 13.10
C PRO A 56 -0.78 -6.31 12.86
N GLY A 57 -1.71 -5.35 12.86
CA GLY A 57 -1.44 -3.93 12.58
C GLY A 57 -0.22 -3.32 13.29
N PRO A 58 -0.07 -3.46 14.63
CA PRO A 58 1.08 -2.88 15.34
C PRO A 58 2.41 -3.55 15.01
N GLU A 59 2.45 -4.86 14.75
CA GLU A 59 3.67 -5.56 14.32
C GLU A 59 4.08 -5.14 12.91
N LEU A 60 3.09 -4.91 12.03
CA LEU A 60 3.34 -4.39 10.70
C LEU A 60 3.94 -2.98 10.75
N ALA A 61 3.40 -2.11 11.61
CA ALA A 61 3.96 -0.78 11.82
C ALA A 61 5.40 -0.85 12.36
N ARG A 62 5.68 -1.76 13.30
CA ARG A 62 7.05 -1.99 13.80
C ARG A 62 7.99 -2.48 12.70
N ALA A 63 7.54 -3.39 11.84
CA ALA A 63 8.33 -3.88 10.72
C ALA A 63 8.68 -2.75 9.74
N ILE A 64 7.72 -1.87 9.44
CA ILE A 64 7.94 -0.68 8.59
C ILE A 64 8.86 0.33 9.28
N ALA A 65 8.71 0.53 10.60
CA ALA A 65 9.60 1.42 11.36
C ALA A 65 11.04 0.89 11.43
N ALA A 66 11.22 -0.43 11.49
CA ALA A 66 12.53 -1.09 11.49
C ALA A 66 13.20 -1.12 10.11
N ASP A 67 12.41 -1.06 9.04
CA ASP A 67 12.89 -1.07 7.66
C ASP A 67 12.20 0.03 6.83
N PRO A 68 12.77 1.24 6.78
CA PRO A 68 12.18 2.36 6.04
C PRO A 68 12.17 2.13 4.52
N ALA A 69 12.93 1.18 3.98
CA ALA A 69 12.86 0.83 2.55
C ALA A 69 11.51 0.19 2.18
N LEU A 70 10.75 -0.31 3.18
CA LEU A 70 9.37 -0.74 2.99
C LEU A 70 8.45 0.41 2.60
N ILE A 71 8.72 1.66 3.02
CA ILE A 71 7.97 2.85 2.61
C ILE A 71 8.05 3.01 1.09
N ASP A 72 9.25 2.92 0.50
CA ASP A 72 9.44 2.95 -0.96
C ASP A 72 8.78 1.75 -1.65
N GLY A 73 8.77 0.58 -1.02
CA GLY A 73 8.02 -0.58 -1.48
C GLY A 73 6.51 -0.32 -1.55
N ILE A 74 5.93 0.29 -0.52
CA ILE A 74 4.51 0.66 -0.48
C ILE A 74 4.22 1.72 -1.55
N ARG A 75 5.07 2.74 -1.67
CA ARG A 75 4.96 3.76 -2.73
C ARG A 75 4.95 3.12 -4.12
N ALA A 76 5.82 2.16 -4.39
CA ALA A 76 5.86 1.45 -5.66
C ALA A 76 4.59 0.60 -5.91
N LEU A 77 3.98 0.02 -4.88
CA LEU A 77 2.71 -0.70 -4.99
C LEU A 77 1.57 0.26 -5.37
N TYR A 78 1.48 1.40 -4.70
CA TYR A 78 0.49 2.42 -5.01
C TYR A 78 0.74 3.08 -6.37
N ALA A 79 1.99 3.28 -6.77
CA ALA A 79 2.34 3.74 -8.10
C ALA A 79 1.93 2.73 -9.18
N LYS A 80 1.98 1.41 -8.90
CA LYS A 80 1.48 0.37 -9.82
C LYS A 80 -0.04 0.23 -9.83
N ALA A 81 -0.69 0.41 -8.68
CA ALA A 81 -2.14 0.32 -8.55
C ALA A 81 -2.87 1.59 -9.02
N GLY A 82 -2.23 2.75 -8.87
CA GLY A 82 -2.70 4.07 -9.28
C GLY A 82 -2.06 4.58 -10.56
N ALA A 83 -1.09 3.87 -11.14
CA ALA A 83 -0.73 4.09 -12.54
C ALA A 83 -2.04 3.96 -13.32
N PRO A 84 -2.42 4.96 -14.14
CA PRO A 84 -3.41 4.70 -15.16
C PRO A 84 -2.90 3.47 -15.88
N GLN A 85 -3.65 2.36 -15.81
CA GLN A 85 -3.53 1.31 -16.80
C GLN A 85 -3.52 2.08 -18.13
N PRO A 86 -2.44 2.05 -18.95
CA PRO A 86 -2.53 2.67 -20.27
C PRO A 86 -3.79 2.05 -20.85
N ALA A 87 -4.79 2.89 -21.14
CA ALA A 87 -6.09 2.44 -21.56
C ALA A 87 -5.86 1.38 -22.63
N ALA A 88 -6.07 0.11 -22.28
CA ALA A 88 -5.98 -0.97 -23.23
C ALA A 88 -7.28 -0.87 -24.03
N GLY A 89 -7.27 0.02 -25.02
CA GLY A 89 -8.38 0.28 -25.93
C GLY A 89 -8.71 1.76 -26.04
N GLY A 90 -8.36 2.37 -27.18
CA GLY A 90 -9.05 3.58 -27.65
C GLY A 90 -8.15 4.75 -28.03
N GLU A 91 -7.08 4.47 -28.75
CA GLU A 91 -6.45 5.40 -29.67
C GLU A 91 -7.48 6.05 -30.63
N ALA A 92 -7.41 7.38 -30.67
CA ALA A 92 -7.53 8.26 -31.84
C ALA A 92 -8.79 8.20 -32.75
N LYS A 93 -9.51 9.34 -32.70
CA LYS A 93 -10.09 10.10 -33.82
C LYS A 93 -11.43 9.67 -34.41
#